data_AF-A0A9E3BVT7-F1
#
_entry.id   AF-A0A9E3BVT7-F1
#
_cell.length_a   1.000
_cell.length_b   1.000
_cell.length_c   1.000
_cell.angle_alpha   90.00
_cell.angle_beta   90.00
_cell.angle_gamma   90.00
#
_symmetry.space_group_name_H-M   'P 1'
#
loop_
_entity.id
_entity.type
_entity.pdbx_description
1 polymer ?
#
loop_
_entity_poly.entity_id
_entity_poly.type
_entity_poly.pdbx_seq_one_letter_code
_entity_poly.pdbx_strand_id
1 'polypeptide(L)' 'MRGTRPHALIVRMNASEDPAHPERITSYLVVSRIAPRRSCVTAILAPSPHANERARRAADSAGERPCLGERK' A
#
# COMPACT_ATOMS: atom_id res chain seq x y z
N MET A 1 8.86 2.10 26.97
CA MET A 1 8.61 2.52 25.58
C MET A 1 7.25 3.23 25.54
N ARG A 2 7.22 4.56 25.31
CA ARG A 2 5.95 5.24 25.00
C ARG A 2 5.55 4.77 23.60
N GLY A 3 4.49 3.96 23.51
CA GLY A 3 4.14 3.23 22.30
C GLY A 3 3.80 4.17 21.14
N THR A 4 4.69 4.26 20.15
CA THR A 4 4.36 4.79 18.83
C THR A 4 3.23 3.93 18.27
N ARG A 5 2.03 4.50 18.16
CA ARG A 5 0.89 3.79 17.56
C ARG A 5 1.19 3.58 16.08
N PRO A 6 1.01 2.38 15.53
CA PRO A 6 1.10 2.17 14.09
C PRO A 6 0.13 3.10 13.36
N HIS A 7 0.61 3.83 12.35
CA HIS A 7 -0.19 4.79 11.58
C HIS A 7 -0.30 4.42 10.10
N ALA A 8 0.49 3.43 9.64
CA ALA A 8 0.46 2.91 8.29
C ALA A 8 0.79 1.40 8.27
N LEU A 9 0.27 0.69 7.26
CA LEU A 9 0.56 -0.70 6.96
C LEU A 9 1.07 -0.80 5.52
N ILE A 10 2.16 -1.54 5.30
CA ILE A 10 2.68 -1.87 3.97
C ILE A 10 2.45 -3.38 3.76
N VAL A 11 1.71 -3.74 2.72
CA VAL A 11 1.43 -5.14 2.35
C VAL A 11 1.99 -5.43 0.97
N ARG A 12 2.60 -6.60 0.80
CA ARG A 12 2.93 -7.13 -0.53
C ARG A 12 1.73 -7.90 -1.07
N MET A 13 1.21 -7.46 -2.21
CA MET A 13 0.12 -8.14 -2.92
C MET A 13 0.69 -8.78 -4.18
N ASN A 14 0.67 -10.11 -4.22
CA ASN A 14 1.03 -10.88 -5.40
C ASN A 14 -0.24 -11.17 -6.19
N ALA A 15 -0.36 -10.60 -7.39
CA ALA A 15 -1.53 -10.71 -8.22
C ALA A 15 -1.27 -11.61 -9.42
N SER A 16 -2.18 -12.55 -9.66
CA SER A 16 -2.29 -13.29 -10.92
C SER A 16 -3.26 -12.53 -11.82
N GLU A 17 -2.75 -11.87 -12.85
CA GLU A 17 -3.53 -10.93 -13.68
C GLU A 17 -3.82 -11.47 -15.08
N ASP A 18 -3.07 -12.49 -15.52
CA ASP A 18 -3.25 -13.18 -16.80
C ASP A 18 -3.93 -14.55 -16.55
N PRO A 19 -5.23 -14.71 -16.82
CA PRO A 19 -5.93 -15.96 -16.58
C PRO A 19 -5.40 -17.12 -17.43
N ALA A 20 -4.79 -16.84 -18.58
CA ALA A 20 -4.19 -17.86 -19.43
C ALA A 20 -2.80 -18.31 -18.93
N HIS A 21 -2.14 -17.48 -18.12
CA HIS A 21 -0.81 -17.72 -17.58
C HIS A 21 -0.76 -17.37 -16.08
N PRO A 22 -1.48 -18.11 -15.21
CA PRO A 22 -1.65 -17.78 -13.80
C PRO A 22 -0.33 -17.82 -12.99
N GLU A 23 0.71 -18.45 -13.52
CA GLU A 23 2.06 -18.42 -12.98
C GLU A 23 2.75 -17.06 -13.12
N ARG A 24 2.24 -16.18 -14.00
CA ARG A 24 2.74 -14.80 -14.15
C ARG A 24 2.19 -13.92 -13.04
N ILE A 25 3.03 -13.73 -12.02
CA ILE A 25 2.68 -12.95 -10.84
C ILE A 25 3.27 -11.53 -10.90
N THR A 26 2.42 -10.53 -10.75
CA THR A 26 2.83 -9.13 -10.54
C THR A 26 2.84 -8.82 -9.04
N SER A 27 3.99 -8.38 -8.50
CA SER A 27 4.14 -8.06 -7.07
C SER A 27 3.99 -6.57 -6.80
N TYR A 28 2.85 -6.19 -6.22
CA TYR A 28 2.56 -4.82 -5.80
C TYR A 28 2.92 -4.60 -4.33
N LEU A 29 3.17 -3.34 -3.97
CA LEU A 29 3.14 -2.89 -2.58
C LEU A 29 1.93 -1.99 -2.37
N VAL A 30 1.10 -2.34 -1.40
CA VAL A 30 -0.09 -1.58 -1.01
C VAL A 30 0.21 -0.89 0.31
N VAL A 31 -0.05 0.42 0.36
CA VAL A 31 0.09 1.22 1.58
C VAL A 31 -1.28 1.64 2.06
N SER A 32 -1.58 1.31 3.31
CA SER A 32 -2.83 1.66 3.97
C SER A 32 -2.58 2.57 5.16
N ARG A 33 -3.39 3.61 5.32
CA ARG A 33 -3.44 4.40 6.55
C ARG A 33 -4.12 3.59 7.65
N ILE A 34 -3.55 3.58 8.85
CA ILE A 34 -4.19 3.05 10.07
C ILE A 34 -4.72 4.25 10.86
N ALA A 35 -6.03 4.35 11.03
CA ALA A 35 -6.63 5.42 11.82
C ALA A 35 -7.82 4.90 12.65
N PRO A 36 -8.10 5.47 13.84
CA PRO A 36 -9.17 4.98 14.73
C PRO A 36 -10.56 4.99 14.10
N ARG A 37 -10.84 5.93 13.20
CA ARG A 37 -12.16 6.08 12.57
C ARG A 37 -12.25 5.37 11.22
N ARG A 38 -11.19 5.45 10.41
CA ARG A 38 -11.19 4.91 9.04
C ARG A 38 -9.79 4.61 8.52
N SER A 39 -9.48 3.33 8.43
CA SER A 39 -8.33 2.81 7.70
C SER A 39 -8.70 2.62 6.22
N CYS A 40 -7.76 2.90 5.32
CA CYS A 40 -7.99 2.80 3.87
C CYS A 40 -6.67 2.71 3.11
N VAL A 41 -6.71 2.26 1.86
CA VAL A 41 -5.55 2.27 0.96
C VAL A 41 -5.27 3.69 0.48
N THR A 42 -4.03 4.14 0.59
CA THR A 42 -3.57 5.48 0.16
C THR A 42 -2.55 5.45 -0.97
N ALA A 43 -1.97 4.27 -1.26
CA ALA A 43 -1.14 4.04 -2.44
C ALA A 43 -1.12 2.56 -2.83
N ILE A 44 -1.02 2.30 -4.14
CA ILE A 44 -0.66 1.01 -4.72
C ILE A 44 0.55 1.27 -5.62
N LEU A 45 1.64 0.54 -5.40
CA LEU A 45 2.90 0.70 -6.10
C LEU A 45 3.16 -0.52 -6.98
N ALA A 46 3.29 -0.29 -8.28
CA ALA A 46 3.76 -1.28 -9.24
C ALA A 46 5.22 -1.72 -8.97
N PRO A 47 5.62 -2.91 -9.43
CA PRO A 47 7.01 -3.36 -9.36
C PRO A 47 7.97 -2.31 -9.95
N SER A 48 9.03 -2.00 -9.21
CA SER A 48 10.12 -1.13 -9.67
C SER A 48 11.36 -1.34 -8.79
N PRO A 49 12.57 -0.97 -9.24
CA PRO A 49 13.80 -1.13 -8.46
C PRO A 49 13.76 -0.49 -7.06
N HIS A 50 12.99 0.60 -6.89
CA HIS A 50 12.87 1.34 -5.63
C HIS A 50 11.48 1.22 -4.97
N ALA A 51 10.70 0.18 -5.29
CA ALA A 51 9.33 0.02 -4.80
C ALA A 51 9.25 0.03 -3.26
N ASN A 52 10.17 -0.66 -2.57
CA ASN A 52 10.19 -0.72 -1.11
C ASN A 52 10.44 0.66 -0.46
N GLU A 53 11.37 1.44 -1.00
CA GLU A 53 11.64 2.80 -0.51
C GLU A 53 10.48 3.74 -0.76
N ARG A 54 9.89 3.67 -1.96
CA ARG A 54 8.70 4.46 -2.30
C ARG A 54 7.52 4.10 -1.40
N ALA A 55 7.35 2.82 -1.05
CA ALA A 55 6.31 2.37 -0.14
C ALA A 55 6.54 2.92 1.28
N ARG A 56 7.78 2.95 1.78
CA ARG A 56 8.13 3.60 3.05
C ARG A 56 7.80 5.10 3.02
N ARG A 57 8.25 5.83 2.01
CA ARG A 57 7.92 7.27 1.84
C ARG A 57 6.41 7.52 1.75
N ALA A 58 5.66 6.63 1.10
CA ALA A 58 4.20 6.69 1.06
C ALA A 58 3.55 6.39 2.41
N ALA A 59 4.13 5.48 3.20
CA ALA A 59 3.69 5.17 4.56
C ALA A 59 3.93 6.34 5.51
N ASP A 60 5.10 6.99 5.43
CA ASP A 60 5.45 8.17 6.23
C ASP A 60 4.43 9.32 6.07
N SER A 61 3.84 9.44 4.88
CA SER A 61 2.82 10.46 4.55
C SER A 61 1.39 9.93 4.59
N ALA A 62 1.14 8.68 4.98
CA ALA A 62 -0.16 8.03 4.80
C ALA A 62 -1.30 8.70 5.59
N GLY A 63 -1.00 9.37 6.70
CA GLY A 63 -1.98 10.11 7.50
C GLY A 63 -2.70 11.23 6.72
N GLU A 64 -1.96 11.89 5.83
CA GLU A 64 -2.38 13.08 5.08
C GLU A 64 -2.87 12.76 3.67
N ARG A 65 -2.57 11.55 3.16
CA ARG A 65 -2.99 11.13 1.82
C ARG A 65 -4.49 10.83 1.78
N PRO A 66 -5.19 11.22 0.71
CA PRO A 66 -6.56 10.76 0.48
C PRO A 66 -6.56 9.25 0.23
N CYS A 67 -7.67 8.61 0.58
CA CYS A 67 -7.90 7.22 0.24
C CYS A 67 -8.10 7.07 -1.27
N LEU A 68 -7.63 5.96 -1.84
CA LEU A 68 -7.91 5.60 -3.23
C LEU A 68 -9.37 5.14 -3.38
N GLY A 69 -9.96 5.39 -4.55
CA GLY A 69 -11.36 5.01 -4.86
C GLY A 69 -12.43 5.94 -4.29
N GLU A 70 -12.05 7.01 -3.58
CA GLU A 70 -13.00 8.01 -3.04
C GLU A 70 -13.21 9.23 -3.93
N ARG A 71 -12.50 9.30 -5.07
CA ARG A 71 -12.83 10.25 -6.13
C ARG A 71 -13.75 9.56 -7.13
N LYS A 72 -15.01 10.00 -7.13
CA LYS A 72 -15.98 9.73 -8.18
C LYS A 72 -15.80 10.77 -9.29
#